data_AF-A0A5R9CZ62-F1
#
_entry.id   AF-A0A5R9CZ62-F1
#
_cell.length_a   1.000
_cell.length_b   1.000
_cell.length_c   1.000
_cell.angle_alpha   90.00
_cell.angle_beta   90.00
_cell.angle_gamma   90.00
#
_symmetry.space_group_name_H-M   'P 1'
#
loop_
_entity.id
_entity.type
_entity.pdbx_description
1 polymer ?
#
loop_
_entity_poly.entity_id
_entity_poly.type
_entity_poly.pdbx_seq_one_letter_code
_entity_poly.pdbx_strand_id
1 'polypeptide(L)'
;MKKRKLIYIVASAFAAMLFGSFGSAMSTTVQSKANVQATKIVATTPTKYWVKTNVSNKAYAYTAKLGKKLFKLKTHQKVVFTSTVQRKIKVNGHYRTYRYVKGDNLKGWVNSGYLTEAKINETTTTTPAAGTTTTTGGASTATSTATVKTPVKDPNKTYTPDQGVSWPTTNITYAFIPGMSVTEKQLWYTAVQDWNSLGVVSLIESDDYSTANIKITNVDSRSSGADEDTVGISYITSSKDKNAAGFQTMKSATIGILPDQVMKFGFDYAYTQFIAVHEFGHALGLAHSTDKGDVMYPYEEDPATQKITTADLNTLQYLYNRQ
;
A
#
# COMPACT_ATOMS: atom_id res chain seq x y z
N MET A 1 -59.17 15.10 8.13
CA MET A 1 -58.65 16.26 7.35
C MET A 1 -57.74 17.05 8.29
N LYS A 2 -56.46 17.38 8.07
CA LYS A 2 -55.56 17.42 6.90
C LYS A 2 -54.11 17.11 7.37
N LYS A 3 -53.31 16.71 6.38
CA LYS A 3 -51.87 16.35 6.33
C LYS A 3 -50.96 17.52 6.76
N ARG A 4 -49.90 17.30 7.55
CA ARG A 4 -48.44 17.15 7.22
C ARG A 4 -47.78 18.28 6.41
N LYS A 5 -46.57 18.68 6.88
CA LYS A 5 -45.27 18.95 6.19
C LYS A 5 -44.49 20.02 7.00
N LEU A 6 -43.38 19.73 7.69
CA LEU A 6 -42.00 19.56 7.23
C LEU A 6 -41.48 20.74 6.38
N ILE A 7 -40.41 21.42 6.82
CA ILE A 7 -39.17 21.73 6.08
C ILE A 7 -38.19 22.57 6.95
N TYR A 8 -36.91 22.24 6.81
CA TYR A 8 -35.68 22.77 7.38
C TYR A 8 -35.39 24.25 7.06
N ILE A 9 -34.46 24.89 7.80
CA ILE A 9 -33.25 25.55 7.26
C ILE A 9 -32.35 26.08 8.41
N VAL A 10 -31.04 25.87 8.20
CA VAL A 10 -29.86 26.27 8.96
C VAL A 10 -29.59 27.78 8.82
N ALA A 11 -29.10 28.45 9.88
CA ALA A 11 -28.19 29.59 9.72
C ALA A 11 -27.34 29.83 10.97
N SER A 12 -26.04 29.67 10.77
CA SER A 12 -24.89 29.97 11.61
C SER A 12 -24.63 31.48 11.79
N ALA A 13 -24.17 31.89 12.98
CA ALA A 13 -23.16 32.95 13.17
C ALA A 13 -22.76 33.06 14.65
N PHE A 14 -21.48 32.88 14.98
CA PHE A 14 -20.90 33.43 16.20
C PHE A 14 -19.60 34.15 15.82
N ALA A 15 -19.65 35.48 15.90
CA ALA A 15 -18.54 36.38 15.62
C ALA A 15 -17.76 36.68 16.91
N ALA A 16 -16.47 36.91 16.70
CA ALA A 16 -15.41 37.07 17.69
C ALA A 16 -15.38 38.46 18.37
N MET A 17 -14.70 38.53 19.52
CA MET A 17 -13.44 39.27 19.74
C MET A 17 -13.31 39.76 21.18
N LEU A 18 -12.16 39.48 21.80
CA LEU A 18 -11.51 40.38 22.76
C LEU A 18 -9.99 40.29 22.54
N PHE A 19 -9.37 41.44 22.25
CA PHE A 19 -7.93 41.65 22.13
C PHE A 19 -7.31 42.01 23.50
N GLY A 20 -6.04 41.64 23.70
CA GLY A 20 -5.25 42.12 24.83
C GLY A 20 -3.77 41.71 24.82
N SER A 21 -2.96 42.52 24.14
CA SER A 21 -1.57 42.96 24.44
C SER A 21 -0.37 41.99 24.60
N PHE A 22 0.78 42.55 24.21
CA PHE A 22 2.12 42.02 23.94
C PHE A 22 2.94 41.60 25.18
N GLY A 23 3.84 40.63 24.98
CA GLY A 23 4.98 40.32 25.84
C GLY A 23 6.05 39.52 25.08
N SER A 24 7.26 40.09 25.00
CA SER A 24 8.40 39.60 24.23
C SER A 24 9.13 38.41 24.88
N ALA A 25 9.61 37.50 24.03
CA ALA A 25 10.75 36.60 24.21
C ALA A 25 10.82 35.68 25.45
N MET A 26 10.39 34.43 25.27
CA MET A 26 11.19 33.26 25.67
C MET A 26 11.01 32.16 24.61
N SER A 27 12.08 31.83 23.89
CA SER A 27 12.14 30.60 23.11
C SER A 27 12.22 29.43 24.09
N THR A 28 11.06 28.95 24.53
CA THR A 28 10.96 27.62 25.13
C THR A 28 10.93 26.63 23.97
N THR A 29 11.97 25.82 23.84
CA THR A 29 11.88 24.58 23.07
C THR A 29 10.91 23.66 23.82
N VAL A 30 9.61 23.87 23.62
CA VAL A 30 8.58 22.93 24.01
C VAL A 30 8.72 21.74 23.07
N GLN A 31 9.57 20.80 23.45
CA GLN A 31 9.55 19.48 22.86
C GLN A 31 8.21 18.86 23.24
N SER A 32 7.24 18.91 22.32
CA SER A 32 5.90 18.37 22.54
C SER A 32 6.04 16.89 22.88
N LYS A 33 5.90 16.55 24.17
CA LYS A 33 5.81 15.16 24.59
C LYS A 33 4.50 14.63 24.01
N ALA A 34 4.62 13.71 23.05
CA ALA A 34 3.46 13.06 22.47
C ALA A 34 2.55 12.52 23.60
N ASN A 35 1.24 12.73 23.48
CA ASN A 35 0.28 12.10 24.39
C ASN A 35 0.25 10.60 24.09
N VAL A 36 0.90 9.80 24.94
CA VAL A 36 1.04 8.35 24.76
C VAL A 36 0.01 7.63 25.62
N GLN A 37 -0.96 6.96 24.98
CA GLN A 37 -1.92 6.08 25.65
C GLN A 37 -1.67 4.63 25.22
N ALA A 38 -1.16 3.80 26.12
CA ALA A 38 -0.87 2.39 25.84
C ALA A 38 -2.08 1.52 26.17
N THR A 39 -2.47 0.62 25.26
CA THR A 39 -3.50 -0.39 25.52
C THR A 39 -2.93 -1.58 26.31
N LYS A 40 -3.81 -2.53 26.66
CA LYS A 40 -3.41 -3.81 27.24
C LYS A 40 -2.40 -4.53 26.33
N ILE A 41 -1.47 -5.25 26.97
CA ILE A 41 -0.52 -6.14 26.30
C ILE A 41 -1.26 -7.41 25.92
N VAL A 42 -1.11 -7.84 24.67
CA VAL A 42 -1.72 -9.04 24.12
C VAL A 42 -0.60 -10.03 23.80
N ALA A 43 -0.75 -11.28 24.23
CA ALA A 43 0.16 -12.36 23.85
C ALA A 43 0.01 -12.68 22.36
N THR A 44 1.13 -12.96 21.71
CA THR A 44 1.19 -13.42 20.32
C THR A 44 1.94 -14.74 20.28
N THR A 45 1.84 -15.45 19.16
CA THR A 45 2.77 -16.54 18.86
C THR A 45 4.21 -16.04 18.97
N PRO A 46 5.15 -16.84 19.49
CA PRO A 46 6.57 -16.50 19.49
C PRO A 46 7.09 -16.37 18.07
N THR A 47 7.39 -15.14 17.65
CA THR A 47 7.84 -14.83 16.29
C THR A 47 9.19 -14.16 16.30
N LYS A 48 10.05 -14.52 15.34
CA LYS A 48 11.35 -13.88 15.12
C LYS A 48 11.21 -12.77 14.09
N TYR A 49 11.95 -11.68 14.26
CA TYR A 49 11.88 -10.49 13.43
C TYR A 49 13.28 -9.96 13.10
N TRP A 50 13.47 -9.52 11.87
CA TRP A 50 14.53 -8.59 11.48
C TRP A 50 14.01 -7.15 11.53
N VAL A 51 14.92 -6.19 11.68
CA VAL A 51 14.58 -4.78 11.46
C VAL A 51 14.66 -4.48 9.97
N LYS A 52 13.61 -3.91 9.39
CA LYS A 52 13.57 -3.47 8.00
C LYS A 52 14.63 -2.38 7.74
N THR A 53 15.53 -2.60 6.80
CA THR A 53 16.69 -1.73 6.55
C THR A 53 16.29 -0.34 6.05
N ASN A 54 15.32 -0.27 5.15
CA ASN A 54 14.98 0.94 4.40
C ASN A 54 14.14 1.95 5.20
N VAL A 55 13.34 1.48 6.17
CA VAL A 55 12.38 2.31 6.92
C VAL A 55 12.80 2.61 8.36
N SER A 56 13.89 2.01 8.85
CA SER A 56 14.31 2.10 10.26
C SER A 56 15.43 3.11 10.55
N ASN A 57 15.86 3.89 9.54
CA ASN A 57 17.02 4.78 9.62
C ASN A 57 16.98 5.81 10.78
N LYS A 58 15.78 6.24 11.16
CA LYS A 58 15.52 7.16 12.29
C LYS A 58 14.71 6.51 13.43
N ALA A 59 14.50 5.20 13.38
CA ALA A 59 13.67 4.47 14.33
C ALA A 59 14.44 4.00 15.57
N TYR A 60 13.73 3.84 16.68
CA TYR A 60 14.27 3.39 17.97
C TYR A 60 13.38 2.33 18.59
N ALA A 61 13.96 1.52 19.46
CA ALA A 61 13.21 0.80 20.48
C ALA A 61 13.00 1.70 21.71
N TYR A 62 11.91 1.48 22.44
CA TYR A 62 11.51 2.33 23.55
C TYR A 62 11.11 1.57 24.82
N THR A 63 11.03 2.28 25.94
CA THR A 63 10.38 1.79 27.16
C THR A 63 8.87 1.60 26.95
N ALA A 64 8.21 0.92 27.90
CA ALA A 64 6.79 0.58 27.81
C ALA A 64 5.81 1.77 27.77
N LYS A 65 6.25 3.02 27.91
CA LYS A 65 5.38 4.19 27.68
C LYS A 65 5.91 5.11 26.58
N LEU A 66 6.83 4.60 25.76
CA LEU A 66 7.56 5.34 24.72
C LEU A 66 8.35 6.57 25.20
N GLY A 67 8.46 6.77 26.52
CA GLY A 67 9.08 7.98 27.10
C GLY A 67 10.61 8.03 27.03
N LYS A 68 11.27 6.90 26.77
CA LYS A 68 12.74 6.84 26.63
C LYS A 68 13.13 5.94 25.46
N LYS A 69 14.02 6.46 24.59
CA LYS A 69 14.70 5.70 23.55
C LYS A 69 15.74 4.78 24.21
N LEU A 70 15.72 3.50 23.85
CA LEU A 70 16.62 2.48 24.41
C LEU A 70 17.80 2.24 23.47
N PHE A 71 17.53 1.93 22.21
CA PHE A 71 18.55 1.75 21.19
C PHE A 71 18.01 2.10 19.80
N LYS A 72 18.90 2.48 18.89
CA LYS A 72 18.56 2.81 17.51
C LYS A 72 18.42 1.53 16.70
N LEU A 73 17.39 1.43 15.86
CA LEU A 73 17.14 0.22 15.08
C LEU A 73 18.13 0.05 13.93
N LYS A 74 18.56 1.16 13.31
CA LYS A 74 19.54 1.16 12.20
C LYS A 74 20.82 0.37 12.52
N THR A 75 21.34 0.49 13.73
CA THR A 75 22.61 -0.16 14.11
C THR A 75 22.45 -1.65 14.44
N HIS A 76 21.22 -2.15 14.47
CA HIS A 76 20.88 -3.52 14.87
C HIS A 76 20.03 -4.24 13.81
N GLN A 77 20.18 -3.86 12.54
CA GLN A 77 19.45 -4.46 11.42
C GLN A 77 19.80 -5.94 11.16
N LYS A 78 20.96 -6.37 11.66
CA LYS A 78 21.44 -7.76 11.61
C LYS A 78 21.16 -8.55 12.90
N VAL A 79 20.38 -8.01 13.82
CA VAL A 79 19.97 -8.74 15.04
C VAL A 79 18.61 -9.37 14.80
N VAL A 80 18.49 -10.66 15.11
CA VAL A 80 17.20 -11.36 15.13
C VAL A 80 16.53 -11.14 16.48
N PHE A 81 15.37 -10.50 16.44
CA PHE A 81 14.57 -10.20 17.62
C PHE A 81 13.43 -11.20 17.77
N THR A 82 13.26 -11.78 18.95
CA THR A 82 12.06 -12.55 19.32
C THR A 82 11.00 -11.63 19.93
N SER A 83 9.73 -11.86 19.61
CA SER A 83 8.60 -11.19 20.26
C SER A 83 7.48 -12.20 20.49
N THR A 84 6.93 -12.19 21.70
CA THR A 84 5.79 -13.00 22.12
C THR A 84 4.59 -12.15 22.54
N VAL A 85 4.72 -10.83 22.48
CA VAL A 85 3.65 -9.91 22.89
C VAL A 85 3.63 -8.65 22.02
N GLN A 86 2.44 -8.10 21.83
CA GLN A 86 2.22 -6.82 21.16
C GLN A 86 1.21 -5.96 21.92
N ARG A 87 1.11 -4.69 21.55
CA ARG A 87 0.00 -3.81 21.96
C ARG A 87 -0.15 -2.63 21.01
N LYS A 88 -1.31 -2.00 21.05
CA LYS A 88 -1.53 -0.69 20.41
C LYS A 88 -1.10 0.43 21.36
N ILE A 89 -0.46 1.45 20.82
CA ILE A 89 -0.09 2.67 21.56
C ILE A 89 -0.56 3.86 20.74
N LYS A 90 -1.42 4.69 21.33
CA LYS A 90 -1.86 5.96 20.74
C LYS A 90 -0.70 6.95 20.83
N VAL A 91 -0.20 7.43 19.69
CA VAL A 91 0.82 8.46 19.57
C VAL A 91 0.25 9.56 18.70
N ASN A 92 0.12 10.77 19.25
CA ASN A 92 -0.47 11.93 18.56
C ASN A 92 -1.87 11.64 17.99
N GLY A 93 -2.75 10.98 18.76
CA GLY A 93 -4.11 10.69 18.32
C GLY A 93 -4.27 9.36 17.56
N HIS A 94 -3.19 8.75 17.07
CA HIS A 94 -3.24 7.55 16.23
C HIS A 94 -2.68 6.33 16.94
N TYR A 95 -3.40 5.20 16.88
CA TYR A 95 -2.88 3.93 17.40
C TYR A 95 -1.84 3.34 16.44
N ARG A 96 -0.71 2.92 17.01
CA ARG A 96 0.33 2.16 16.31
C ARG A 96 0.60 0.88 17.07
N THR A 97 0.81 -0.22 16.36
CA THR A 97 1.18 -1.49 16.98
C THR A 97 2.66 -1.48 17.33
N TYR A 98 2.97 -1.81 18.58
CA TYR A 98 4.32 -2.03 19.05
C TYR A 98 4.46 -3.48 19.50
N ARG A 99 5.56 -4.13 19.10
CA ARG A 99 5.96 -5.46 19.54
C ARG A 99 7.07 -5.33 20.57
N TYR A 100 7.04 -6.15 21.62
CA TYR A 100 8.13 -6.18 22.58
C TYR A 100 9.18 -7.18 22.11
N VAL A 101 10.32 -6.66 21.67
CA VAL A 101 11.40 -7.46 21.10
C VAL A 101 12.48 -7.75 22.13
N LYS A 102 13.08 -8.96 22.03
CA LYS A 102 14.27 -9.41 22.77
C LYS A 102 15.24 -10.09 21.81
N GLY A 103 16.51 -9.68 21.80
CA GLY A 103 17.57 -10.28 20.98
C GLY A 103 18.93 -9.85 21.49
N ASP A 104 19.88 -10.78 21.57
CA ASP A 104 21.14 -10.61 22.29
C ASP A 104 20.89 -10.07 23.72
N ASN A 105 21.48 -8.93 24.08
CA ASN A 105 21.26 -8.20 25.33
C ASN A 105 20.29 -7.00 25.17
N LEU A 106 19.61 -6.90 24.04
CA LEU A 106 18.71 -5.79 23.71
C LEU A 106 17.25 -6.17 23.93
N LYS A 107 16.50 -5.27 24.54
CA LYS A 107 15.05 -5.42 24.71
C LYS A 107 14.31 -4.09 24.68
N GLY A 108 13.13 -4.06 24.10
CA GLY A 108 12.32 -2.84 24.02
C GLY A 108 11.08 -2.96 23.17
N TRP A 109 10.23 -1.94 23.22
CA TRP A 109 9.05 -1.83 22.35
C TRP A 109 9.44 -1.19 21.03
N VAL A 110 9.16 -1.88 19.94
CA VAL A 110 9.44 -1.43 18.58
C VAL A 110 8.14 -1.38 17.80
N ASN A 111 7.91 -0.27 17.09
CA ASN A 111 6.77 -0.17 16.18
C ASN A 111 6.89 -1.28 15.12
N SER A 112 5.84 -2.09 14.99
CA SER A 112 5.84 -3.27 14.10
C SER A 112 6.10 -2.90 12.65
N GLY A 113 5.79 -1.67 12.22
CA GLY A 113 6.11 -1.18 10.88
C GLY A 113 7.61 -1.18 10.54
N TYR A 114 8.49 -1.21 11.54
CA TYR A 114 9.94 -1.33 11.36
C TYR A 114 10.46 -2.77 11.43
N LEU A 115 9.60 -3.75 11.67
CA LEU A 115 9.95 -5.16 11.80
C LEU A 115 9.43 -5.95 10.60
N THR A 116 10.17 -6.98 10.21
CA THR A 116 9.74 -7.99 9.24
C THR A 116 9.99 -9.37 9.84
N GLU A 117 9.12 -10.33 9.60
CA GLU A 117 9.31 -11.67 10.16
C GLU A 117 10.57 -12.33 9.60
N ALA A 118 11.36 -12.92 10.50
CA ALA A 118 12.57 -13.64 10.17
C ALA A 118 12.19 -15.11 9.96
N LYS A 119 12.07 -15.53 8.70
CA LYS A 119 11.98 -16.94 8.33
C LYS A 119 13.38 -17.54 8.42
N ILE A 120 13.72 -18.19 9.52
CA ILE A 120 15.02 -18.86 9.67
C ILE A 120 14.93 -20.29 9.14
N ASN A 121 15.23 -20.43 7.85
CA ASN A 121 15.98 -21.55 7.32
C ASN A 121 17.21 -20.92 6.65
N GLU A 122 18.24 -20.53 7.40
CA GLU A 122 19.60 -20.38 6.86
C GLU A 122 20.62 -20.00 7.93
N THR A 123 21.72 -20.73 7.85
CA THR A 123 22.93 -20.67 8.67
C THR A 123 23.81 -19.49 8.21
N THR A 124 24.43 -18.82 9.18
CA THR A 124 25.51 -17.84 9.02
C THR A 124 26.65 -18.29 8.09
N THR A 125 27.09 -17.47 7.11
CA THR A 125 28.51 -17.06 6.92
C THR A 125 28.69 -15.92 5.89
N THR A 126 29.93 -15.46 5.75
CA THR A 126 30.48 -14.11 5.49
C THR A 126 30.91 -13.82 4.03
N THR A 127 30.75 -12.54 3.60
CA THR A 127 31.59 -11.60 2.79
C THR A 127 32.58 -12.08 1.67
N PRO A 128 33.17 -11.19 0.82
CA PRO A 128 32.81 -10.86 -0.58
C PRO A 128 33.94 -11.14 -1.62
N ALA A 129 33.66 -11.02 -2.93
CA ALA A 129 34.73 -10.77 -3.93
C ALA A 129 34.22 -10.07 -5.21
N ALA A 130 35.08 -9.19 -5.72
CA ALA A 130 34.94 -8.35 -6.90
C ALA A 130 35.66 -8.93 -8.14
N GLY A 131 35.38 -8.37 -9.32
CA GLY A 131 36.13 -8.54 -10.59
C GLY A 131 35.22 -8.26 -11.80
N THR A 132 35.19 -7.07 -12.41
CA THR A 132 36.10 -6.46 -13.42
C THR A 132 35.93 -7.03 -14.84
N THR A 133 35.29 -6.21 -15.71
CA THR A 133 35.61 -5.80 -17.12
C THR A 133 35.98 -6.90 -18.17
N THR A 134 35.52 -6.95 -19.43
CA THR A 134 35.60 -5.96 -20.54
C THR A 134 34.93 -6.53 -21.82
N THR A 135 34.53 -5.62 -22.72
CA THR A 135 34.04 -5.64 -24.12
C THR A 135 34.43 -6.82 -25.04
N THR A 136 33.74 -7.15 -26.14
CA THR A 136 33.65 -6.44 -27.44
C THR A 136 32.64 -7.21 -28.32
N GLY A 137 31.67 -6.59 -29.02
CA GLY A 137 31.81 -6.06 -30.38
C GLY A 137 31.12 -6.97 -31.42
N GLY A 138 30.10 -6.45 -32.11
CA GLY A 138 29.44 -7.18 -33.20
C GLY A 138 28.19 -6.45 -33.70
N ALA A 139 28.39 -5.41 -34.52
CA ALA A 139 27.32 -4.79 -35.28
C ALA A 139 26.86 -5.73 -36.40
N SER A 140 25.55 -5.91 -36.54
CA SER A 140 24.93 -6.32 -37.80
C SER A 140 23.55 -5.70 -37.88
N THR A 141 23.42 -4.77 -38.82
CA THR A 141 22.17 -4.19 -39.27
C THR A 141 21.33 -5.28 -39.90
N ALA A 142 20.18 -5.58 -39.31
CA ALA A 142 19.10 -6.28 -39.99
C ALA A 142 17.78 -5.62 -39.59
N THR A 143 17.23 -4.86 -40.52
CA THR A 143 15.82 -4.47 -40.54
C THR A 143 14.98 -5.74 -40.57
N SER A 144 14.38 -6.11 -39.45
CA SER A 144 13.37 -7.16 -39.40
C SER A 144 12.10 -6.57 -38.82
N THR A 145 11.09 -6.42 -39.67
CA THR A 145 9.69 -6.19 -39.32
C THR A 145 9.27 -7.23 -38.28
N ALA A 146 9.24 -6.83 -37.01
CA ALA A 146 8.91 -7.73 -35.91
C ALA A 146 7.45 -8.17 -36.02
N THR A 147 7.24 -9.43 -36.39
CA THR A 147 5.97 -10.11 -36.18
C THR A 147 5.74 -10.15 -34.67
N VAL A 148 4.74 -9.41 -34.20
CA VAL A 148 4.33 -9.33 -32.79
C VAL A 148 3.91 -10.73 -32.34
N LYS A 149 4.80 -11.46 -31.66
CA LYS A 149 4.44 -12.70 -30.97
C LYS A 149 3.76 -12.31 -29.67
N THR A 150 2.49 -12.67 -29.54
CA THR A 150 1.81 -12.67 -28.24
C THR A 150 2.66 -13.45 -27.25
N PRO A 151 2.91 -12.93 -26.03
CA PRO A 151 3.58 -13.69 -24.99
C PRO A 151 2.80 -14.99 -24.77
N VAL A 152 3.52 -16.06 -24.44
CA VAL A 152 2.93 -17.34 -24.07
C VAL A 152 3.11 -17.49 -22.57
N LYS A 153 2.08 -17.97 -21.86
CA LYS A 153 2.23 -18.29 -20.43
C LYS A 153 3.21 -19.46 -20.31
N ASP A 154 4.18 -19.34 -19.42
CA ASP A 154 5.10 -20.43 -19.08
C ASP A 154 4.29 -21.55 -18.42
N PRO A 155 4.24 -22.77 -18.98
CA PRO A 155 3.42 -23.85 -18.44
C PRO A 155 3.83 -24.29 -17.03
N ASN A 156 5.02 -23.92 -16.55
CA ASN A 156 5.51 -24.27 -15.22
C ASN A 156 5.20 -23.20 -14.16
N LYS A 157 4.59 -22.07 -14.55
CA LYS A 157 4.25 -20.98 -13.65
C LYS A 157 2.76 -20.94 -13.37
N THR A 158 2.40 -20.54 -12.15
CA THR A 158 1.04 -20.19 -11.78
C THR A 158 0.75 -18.74 -12.13
N TYR A 159 -0.48 -18.46 -12.54
CA TYR A 159 -0.93 -17.14 -12.98
C TYR A 159 -2.26 -16.79 -12.33
N THR A 160 -2.39 -15.56 -11.85
CA THR A 160 -3.69 -14.97 -11.56
C THR A 160 -4.45 -14.78 -12.89
N PRO A 161 -5.77 -15.02 -12.96
CA PRO A 161 -6.55 -14.70 -14.16
C PRO A 161 -6.35 -13.24 -14.61
N ASP A 162 -6.46 -13.00 -15.91
CA ASP A 162 -6.30 -11.67 -16.49
C ASP A 162 -7.60 -11.19 -17.15
N GLN A 163 -7.78 -9.88 -17.25
CA GLN A 163 -8.97 -9.23 -17.83
C GLN A 163 -8.96 -9.25 -19.37
N GLY A 164 -7.93 -9.81 -20.01
CA GLY A 164 -7.73 -9.72 -21.46
C GLY A 164 -7.38 -8.32 -21.98
N VAL A 165 -7.09 -7.38 -21.07
CA VAL A 165 -6.74 -5.98 -21.34
C VAL A 165 -5.48 -5.60 -20.56
N SER A 166 -4.65 -4.73 -21.12
CA SER A 166 -3.55 -4.09 -20.38
C SER A 166 -3.15 -2.75 -21.01
N TRP A 167 -2.37 -1.96 -20.28
CA TRP A 167 -1.86 -0.70 -20.80
C TRP A 167 -0.87 -0.93 -21.95
N PRO A 168 -0.75 0.00 -22.91
CA PRO A 168 0.22 -0.09 -23.99
C PRO A 168 1.65 0.22 -23.55
N THR A 169 1.82 0.71 -22.32
CA THR A 169 3.09 1.14 -21.71
C THR A 169 3.18 0.61 -20.28
N THR A 170 4.41 0.49 -19.78
CA THR A 170 4.68 0.16 -18.37
C THR A 170 4.77 1.39 -17.47
N ASN A 171 4.93 2.59 -18.04
CA ASN A 171 4.80 3.86 -17.32
C ASN A 171 3.34 4.30 -17.36
N ILE A 172 2.64 4.13 -16.25
CA ILE A 172 1.19 4.32 -16.17
C ILE A 172 0.93 5.45 -15.17
N THR A 173 0.26 6.50 -15.61
CA THR A 173 -0.04 7.64 -14.73
C THR A 173 -1.27 7.37 -13.88
N TYR A 174 -1.22 7.76 -12.61
CA TYR A 174 -2.40 7.81 -11.75
C TYR A 174 -2.60 9.22 -11.20
N ALA A 175 -3.84 9.57 -10.90
CA ALA A 175 -4.15 10.84 -10.26
C ALA A 175 -5.33 10.68 -9.30
N PHE A 176 -5.32 11.49 -8.24
CA PHE A 176 -6.40 11.55 -7.27
C PHE A 176 -7.45 12.58 -7.68
N ILE A 177 -8.71 12.27 -7.39
CA ILE A 177 -9.78 13.26 -7.55
C ILE A 177 -9.43 14.55 -6.77
N PRO A 178 -9.66 15.74 -7.36
CA PRO A 178 -9.41 17.00 -6.67
C PRO A 178 -10.07 17.04 -5.29
N GLY A 179 -9.31 17.40 -4.27
CA GLY A 179 -9.79 17.51 -2.89
C GLY A 179 -9.68 16.24 -2.04
N MET A 180 -9.18 15.11 -2.57
CA MET A 180 -8.89 13.93 -1.75
C MET A 180 -7.90 14.28 -0.62
N SER A 181 -8.22 13.86 0.61
CA SER A 181 -7.40 14.19 1.77
C SER A 181 -6.06 13.46 1.74
N VAL A 182 -5.05 14.05 2.40
CA VAL A 182 -3.70 13.44 2.51
C VAL A 182 -3.76 12.05 3.15
N THR A 183 -4.67 11.84 4.10
CA THR A 183 -4.86 10.54 4.78
C THR A 183 -5.40 9.49 3.82
N GLU A 184 -6.36 9.84 2.97
CA GLU A 184 -6.90 8.94 1.95
C GLU A 184 -5.85 8.61 0.89
N LYS A 185 -5.12 9.61 0.39
CA LYS A 185 -4.01 9.41 -0.54
C LYS A 185 -2.96 8.43 -0.01
N GLN A 186 -2.69 8.46 1.30
CA GLN A 186 -1.69 7.58 1.92
C GLN A 186 -2.02 6.09 1.81
N LEU A 187 -3.31 5.72 1.79
CA LEU A 187 -3.74 4.33 1.55
C LEU A 187 -3.29 3.89 0.14
N TRP A 188 -3.66 4.68 -0.86
CA TRP A 188 -3.34 4.44 -2.26
C TRP A 188 -1.84 4.47 -2.56
N TYR A 189 -1.08 5.36 -1.90
CA TYR A 189 0.38 5.37 -2.05
C TYR A 189 1.03 4.06 -1.64
N THR A 190 0.45 3.36 -0.66
CA THR A 190 1.00 2.06 -0.26
C THR A 190 0.73 1.00 -1.32
N ALA A 191 -0.48 0.97 -1.88
CA ALA A 191 -0.80 0.11 -3.02
C ALA A 191 0.09 0.39 -4.25
N VAL A 192 0.32 1.66 -4.57
CA VAL A 192 1.25 2.09 -5.62
C VAL A 192 2.65 1.54 -5.38
N GLN A 193 3.15 1.64 -4.14
CA GLN A 193 4.47 1.12 -3.78
C GLN A 193 4.54 -0.40 -3.91
N ASP A 194 3.51 -1.11 -3.44
CA ASP A 194 3.47 -2.57 -3.49
C ASP A 194 3.53 -3.07 -4.95
N TRP A 195 2.72 -2.50 -5.85
CA TRP A 195 2.74 -2.86 -7.27
C TRP A 195 4.03 -2.41 -7.99
N ASN A 196 4.55 -1.22 -7.70
CA ASN A 196 5.83 -0.75 -8.26
C ASN A 196 7.01 -1.62 -7.80
N SER A 197 6.95 -2.18 -6.58
CA SER A 197 8.04 -2.99 -6.02
C SER A 197 8.30 -4.28 -6.81
N LEU A 198 7.32 -4.73 -7.59
CA LEU A 198 7.44 -5.88 -8.48
C LEU A 198 8.35 -5.60 -9.70
N GLY A 199 8.61 -4.32 -10.02
CA GLY A 199 9.50 -3.93 -11.11
C GLY A 199 8.96 -4.18 -12.53
N VAL A 200 7.69 -4.56 -12.67
CA VAL A 200 7.06 -4.81 -13.99
C VAL A 200 6.47 -3.53 -14.58
N VAL A 201 5.85 -2.70 -13.74
CA VAL A 201 5.24 -1.42 -14.10
C VAL A 201 5.80 -0.29 -13.25
N SER A 202 5.56 0.94 -13.68
CA SER A 202 5.87 2.17 -12.98
C SER A 202 4.62 3.05 -12.93
N LEU A 203 3.95 3.02 -11.79
CA LEU A 203 2.85 3.90 -11.44
C LEU A 203 3.40 5.26 -11.02
N ILE A 204 3.00 6.31 -11.73
CA ILE A 204 3.53 7.67 -11.59
C ILE A 204 2.38 8.63 -11.28
N GLU A 205 2.47 9.39 -10.19
CA GLU A 205 1.46 10.41 -9.88
C GLU A 205 1.49 11.52 -10.94
N SER A 206 0.31 11.92 -11.41
CA SER A 206 0.07 13.07 -12.27
C SER A 206 -0.79 14.10 -11.53
N ASP A 207 -0.51 15.39 -11.73
CA ASP A 207 -1.33 16.48 -11.22
C ASP A 207 -2.62 16.69 -12.04
N ASP A 208 -2.68 16.12 -13.25
CA ASP A 208 -3.86 16.21 -14.12
C ASP A 208 -4.73 14.95 -14.02
N TYR A 209 -5.79 15.06 -13.22
CA TYR A 209 -6.79 14.02 -13.04
C TYR A 209 -7.56 13.68 -14.33
N SER A 210 -7.71 14.62 -15.25
CA SER A 210 -8.52 14.42 -16.45
C SER A 210 -7.83 13.53 -17.48
N THR A 211 -6.50 13.58 -17.55
CA THR A 211 -5.66 12.88 -18.52
C THR A 211 -4.91 11.68 -17.95
N ALA A 212 -4.89 11.49 -16.62
CA ALA A 212 -4.28 10.32 -16.01
C ALA A 212 -4.88 9.00 -16.52
N ASN A 213 -4.02 7.97 -16.67
CA ASN A 213 -4.46 6.64 -17.08
C ASN A 213 -5.41 6.02 -16.05
N ILE A 214 -5.01 6.08 -14.77
CA ILE A 214 -5.77 5.59 -13.63
C ILE A 214 -6.29 6.78 -12.82
N LYS A 215 -7.61 6.86 -12.66
CA LYS A 215 -8.31 7.90 -11.91
C LYS A 215 -8.77 7.33 -10.58
N ILE A 216 -8.23 7.84 -9.48
CA ILE A 216 -8.54 7.38 -8.13
C ILE A 216 -9.59 8.30 -7.52
N THR A 217 -10.74 7.76 -7.16
CA THR A 217 -11.87 8.52 -6.61
C THR A 217 -12.39 7.88 -5.33
N ASN A 218 -13.13 8.68 -4.55
CA ASN A 218 -14.08 8.13 -3.59
C ASN A 218 -15.37 7.79 -4.33
N VAL A 219 -16.01 6.70 -3.95
CA VAL A 219 -17.17 6.15 -4.67
C VAL A 219 -18.36 6.18 -3.75
N ASP A 220 -19.48 6.72 -4.25
CA ASP A 220 -20.75 6.68 -3.55
C ASP A 220 -21.28 5.23 -3.56
N SER A 221 -21.78 4.76 -2.43
CA SER A 221 -22.33 3.41 -2.28
C SER A 221 -23.54 3.11 -3.17
N ARG A 222 -24.13 4.14 -3.79
CA ARG A 222 -25.22 4.05 -4.77
C ARG A 222 -24.73 4.05 -6.23
N SER A 223 -23.42 3.93 -6.44
CA SER A 223 -22.85 3.86 -7.79
C SER A 223 -23.33 2.61 -8.52
N SER A 224 -23.57 2.74 -9.83
CA SER A 224 -24.05 1.62 -10.66
C SER A 224 -23.09 0.43 -10.60
N GLY A 225 -23.57 -0.72 -10.13
CA GLY A 225 -22.76 -1.93 -9.99
C GLY A 225 -22.16 -2.15 -8.59
N ALA A 226 -22.42 -1.26 -7.63
CA ALA A 226 -22.18 -1.53 -6.22
C ALA A 226 -23.44 -2.11 -5.56
N ASP A 227 -23.26 -3.17 -4.77
CA ASP A 227 -24.27 -3.74 -3.89
C ASP A 227 -23.95 -3.45 -2.41
N GLU A 228 -24.70 -4.06 -1.49
CA GLU A 228 -24.57 -3.79 -0.06
C GLU A 228 -23.27 -4.31 0.57
N ASP A 229 -22.55 -5.19 -0.12
CA ASP A 229 -21.31 -5.84 0.32
C ASP A 229 -20.08 -5.41 -0.50
N THR A 230 -20.29 -4.60 -1.55
CA THR A 230 -19.22 -4.03 -2.36
C THR A 230 -18.44 -2.99 -1.57
N VAL A 231 -17.11 -3.14 -1.46
CA VAL A 231 -16.24 -2.25 -0.67
C VAL A 231 -15.26 -1.42 -1.51
N GLY A 232 -15.06 -1.82 -2.76
CA GLY A 232 -14.27 -1.12 -3.78
C GLY A 232 -14.85 -1.36 -5.17
N ILE A 233 -14.45 -0.54 -6.14
CA ILE A 233 -14.86 -0.68 -7.53
C ILE A 233 -13.73 -0.33 -8.49
N SER A 234 -13.81 -0.97 -9.66
CA SER A 234 -12.95 -0.71 -10.81
C SER A 234 -13.77 -0.63 -12.10
N TYR A 235 -13.66 0.47 -12.83
CA TYR A 235 -14.21 0.64 -14.17
C TYR A 235 -13.08 0.79 -15.18
N ILE A 236 -12.99 -0.13 -16.12
CA ILE A 236 -11.94 -0.14 -17.15
C ILE A 236 -12.59 0.03 -18.51
N THR A 237 -12.03 0.93 -19.32
CA THR A 237 -12.37 1.04 -20.73
C THR A 237 -11.18 0.61 -21.59
N SER A 238 -11.48 -0.02 -22.72
CA SER A 238 -10.47 -0.50 -23.66
C SER A 238 -10.87 -0.20 -25.10
N SER A 239 -9.88 -0.21 -26.00
CA SER A 239 -10.13 -0.29 -27.45
C SER A 239 -9.90 -1.71 -27.95
N LYS A 240 -10.44 -2.00 -29.14
CA LYS A 240 -10.18 -3.24 -29.87
C LYS A 240 -8.74 -3.34 -30.38
N ASP A 241 -7.99 -2.24 -30.36
CA ASP A 241 -6.58 -2.24 -30.71
C ASP A 241 -5.80 -3.07 -29.71
N LYS A 242 -4.84 -3.85 -30.21
CA LYS A 242 -4.01 -4.69 -29.37
C LYS A 242 -2.69 -4.00 -29.03
N ASN A 243 -2.24 -4.14 -27.79
CA ASN A 243 -0.89 -3.72 -27.42
C ASN A 243 0.17 -4.71 -27.97
N ALA A 244 1.44 -4.40 -27.72
CA ALA A 244 2.56 -5.25 -28.17
C ALA A 244 2.52 -6.69 -27.59
N ALA A 245 1.75 -6.91 -26.52
CA ALA A 245 1.54 -8.22 -25.93
C ALA A 245 0.27 -8.92 -26.46
N GLY A 246 -0.50 -8.30 -27.36
CA GLY A 246 -1.68 -8.89 -27.98
C GLY A 246 -2.98 -8.75 -27.20
N PHE A 247 -2.96 -8.04 -26.06
CA PHE A 247 -4.15 -7.73 -25.25
C PHE A 247 -4.86 -6.49 -25.78
N GLN A 248 -6.17 -6.41 -25.56
CA GLN A 248 -6.90 -5.17 -25.83
C GLN A 248 -6.30 -4.01 -25.03
N THR A 249 -6.20 -2.86 -25.67
CA THR A 249 -5.49 -1.71 -25.08
C THR A 249 -6.39 -0.96 -24.12
N MET A 250 -6.02 -0.89 -22.85
CA MET A 250 -6.71 -0.03 -21.88
C MET A 250 -6.61 1.44 -22.28
N LYS A 251 -7.70 2.19 -22.13
CA LYS A 251 -7.79 3.64 -22.41
C LYS A 251 -7.95 4.47 -21.15
N SER A 252 -8.74 3.99 -20.21
CA SER A 252 -8.89 4.59 -18.89
C SER A 252 -9.22 3.52 -17.86
N ALA A 253 -8.77 3.71 -16.63
CA ALA A 253 -9.28 3.01 -15.46
C ALA A 253 -9.75 4.04 -14.43
N THR A 254 -10.88 3.79 -13.79
CA THR A 254 -11.33 4.52 -12.61
C THR A 254 -11.47 3.54 -11.46
N ILE A 255 -10.79 3.81 -10.36
CA ILE A 255 -10.80 2.95 -9.19
C ILE A 255 -11.17 3.74 -7.95
N GLY A 256 -11.77 3.08 -6.98
CA GLY A 256 -12.12 3.74 -5.74
C GLY A 256 -12.60 2.81 -4.65
N ILE A 257 -12.59 3.33 -3.43
CA ILE A 257 -13.08 2.67 -2.22
C ILE A 257 -14.40 3.32 -1.86
N LEU A 258 -15.35 2.52 -1.35
CA LEU A 258 -16.63 2.99 -0.85
C LEU A 258 -16.51 3.37 0.64
N PRO A 259 -16.40 4.66 1.01
CA PRO A 259 -16.10 5.05 2.39
C PRO A 259 -17.21 4.69 3.37
N ASP A 260 -18.47 4.73 2.91
CA ASP A 260 -19.63 4.33 3.71
C ASP A 260 -19.57 2.86 4.11
N GLN A 261 -19.05 2.01 3.22
CA GLN A 261 -18.94 0.57 3.46
C GLN A 261 -17.77 0.27 4.41
N VAL A 262 -16.65 0.97 4.25
CA VAL A 262 -15.54 0.95 5.22
C VAL A 262 -16.04 1.32 6.62
N MET A 263 -16.90 2.33 6.74
CA MET A 263 -17.52 2.70 8.03
C MET A 263 -18.53 1.67 8.53
N LYS A 264 -19.41 1.16 7.66
CA LYS A 264 -20.44 0.15 7.98
C LYS A 264 -19.82 -1.12 8.57
N PHE A 265 -18.78 -1.64 7.92
CA PHE A 265 -18.11 -2.86 8.34
C PHE A 265 -17.03 -2.63 9.40
N GLY A 266 -16.76 -1.36 9.77
CA GLY A 266 -15.78 -1.01 10.80
C GLY A 266 -14.35 -1.36 10.40
N PHE A 267 -14.04 -1.33 9.10
CA PHE A 267 -12.73 -1.64 8.58
C PHE A 267 -11.68 -0.67 9.09
N ASP A 268 -10.57 -1.22 9.57
CA ASP A 268 -9.42 -0.44 9.95
C ASP A 268 -8.51 -0.15 8.75
N TYR A 269 -7.44 0.62 8.98
CA TYR A 269 -6.53 1.05 7.94
C TYR A 269 -5.94 -0.12 7.13
N ALA A 270 -5.66 -1.27 7.75
CA ALA A 270 -5.05 -2.41 7.05
C ALA A 270 -6.05 -3.04 6.07
N TYR A 271 -7.31 -3.17 6.49
CA TYR A 271 -8.41 -3.60 5.62
C TYR A 271 -8.65 -2.65 4.46
N THR A 272 -8.69 -1.34 4.73
CA THR A 272 -8.87 -0.35 3.65
C THR A 272 -7.69 -0.33 2.67
N GLN A 273 -6.47 -0.58 3.18
CA GLN A 273 -5.28 -0.69 2.32
C GLN A 273 -5.37 -1.92 1.41
N PHE A 274 -5.87 -3.05 1.91
CA PHE A 274 -6.08 -4.25 1.10
C PHE A 274 -6.97 -3.97 -0.12
N ILE A 275 -8.10 -3.28 0.09
CA ILE A 275 -9.01 -2.88 -0.99
C ILE A 275 -8.26 -2.03 -2.02
N ALA A 276 -7.46 -1.04 -1.59
CA ALA A 276 -6.68 -0.21 -2.50
C ALA A 276 -5.69 -1.04 -3.37
N VAL A 277 -5.04 -2.05 -2.77
CA VAL A 277 -4.12 -2.95 -3.51
C VAL A 277 -4.89 -3.79 -4.52
N HIS A 278 -6.04 -4.34 -4.13
CA HIS A 278 -6.94 -5.12 -4.99
C HIS A 278 -7.40 -4.31 -6.22
N GLU A 279 -7.94 -3.12 -6.00
CA GLU A 279 -8.44 -2.28 -7.11
C GLU A 279 -7.32 -1.85 -8.07
N PHE A 280 -6.10 -1.62 -7.56
CA PHE A 280 -4.97 -1.39 -8.44
C PHE A 280 -4.61 -2.61 -9.29
N GLY A 281 -4.77 -3.83 -8.77
CA GLY A 281 -4.57 -5.05 -9.54
C GLY A 281 -5.50 -5.10 -10.75
N HIS A 282 -6.78 -4.75 -10.57
CA HIS A 282 -7.72 -4.58 -11.69
C HIS A 282 -7.27 -3.50 -12.66
N ALA A 283 -6.89 -2.32 -12.17
CA ALA A 283 -6.39 -1.23 -13.01
C ALA A 283 -5.11 -1.58 -13.79
N LEU A 284 -4.38 -2.63 -13.39
CA LEU A 284 -3.21 -3.17 -14.08
C LEU A 284 -3.53 -4.33 -15.02
N GLY A 285 -4.77 -4.85 -15.00
CA GLY A 285 -5.26 -5.89 -15.91
C GLY A 285 -5.50 -7.26 -15.28
N LEU A 286 -5.39 -7.39 -13.96
CA LEU A 286 -5.65 -8.65 -13.26
C LEU A 286 -7.16 -8.84 -13.03
N ALA A 287 -7.61 -10.07 -13.13
CA ALA A 287 -8.95 -10.50 -12.75
C ALA A 287 -8.92 -11.23 -11.41
N HIS A 288 -10.11 -11.58 -10.89
CA HIS A 288 -10.22 -12.23 -9.60
C HIS A 288 -9.47 -13.58 -9.55
N SER A 289 -8.71 -13.77 -8.48
CA SER A 289 -8.07 -15.04 -8.13
C SER A 289 -9.06 -15.95 -7.40
N THR A 290 -8.83 -17.26 -7.47
CA THR A 290 -9.52 -18.26 -6.63
C THR A 290 -8.73 -18.62 -5.38
N ASP A 291 -7.48 -18.16 -5.25
CA ASP A 291 -6.65 -18.37 -4.07
C ASP A 291 -7.02 -17.36 -2.97
N LYS A 292 -7.51 -17.87 -1.84
CA LYS A 292 -7.88 -17.06 -0.65
C LYS A 292 -6.71 -16.28 -0.05
N GLY A 293 -5.47 -16.68 -0.30
CA GLY A 293 -4.27 -15.98 0.17
C GLY A 293 -3.76 -14.89 -0.79
N ASP A 294 -4.46 -14.69 -1.91
CA ASP A 294 -4.13 -13.71 -2.94
C ASP A 294 -4.88 -12.40 -2.72
N VAL A 295 -4.23 -11.28 -3.03
CA VAL A 295 -4.87 -9.97 -2.95
C VAL A 295 -6.00 -9.79 -3.95
N MET A 296 -5.97 -10.50 -5.08
CA MET A 296 -7.00 -10.51 -6.10
C MET A 296 -8.15 -11.47 -5.79
N TYR A 297 -8.18 -12.13 -4.63
CA TYR A 297 -9.38 -12.85 -4.18
C TYR A 297 -10.54 -11.85 -3.97
N PRO A 298 -11.75 -12.12 -4.50
CA PRO A 298 -12.84 -11.13 -4.51
C PRO A 298 -13.48 -10.88 -3.14
N TYR A 299 -13.14 -11.66 -2.12
CA TYR A 299 -13.70 -11.52 -0.77
C TYR A 299 -12.62 -11.11 0.21
N GLU A 300 -13.01 -10.28 1.18
CA GLU A 300 -12.16 -9.96 2.32
C GLU A 300 -11.97 -11.22 3.18
N GLU A 301 -10.70 -11.54 3.40
CA GLU A 301 -10.25 -12.49 4.42
C GLU A 301 -9.25 -11.74 5.32
N ASP A 302 -8.40 -12.45 6.07
CA ASP A 302 -7.40 -11.78 6.92
C ASP A 302 -6.37 -10.98 6.07
N PRO A 303 -6.27 -9.64 6.21
CA PRO A 303 -5.30 -8.80 5.51
C PRO A 303 -3.86 -9.11 5.88
N ALA A 304 -3.63 -9.85 6.98
CA ALA A 304 -2.31 -10.37 7.32
C ALA A 304 -1.90 -11.56 6.44
N THR A 305 -2.85 -12.21 5.77
CA THR A 305 -2.63 -13.43 4.97
C THR A 305 -2.77 -13.19 3.47
N GLN A 306 -3.73 -12.33 3.08
CA GLN A 306 -3.92 -11.91 1.71
C GLN A 306 -2.85 -10.89 1.29
N LYS A 307 -2.21 -11.12 0.14
CA LYS A 307 -1.08 -10.32 -0.36
C LYS A 307 -0.92 -10.52 -1.86
N ILE A 308 -0.17 -9.63 -2.50
CA ILE A 308 0.32 -9.86 -3.86
C ILE A 308 1.13 -11.16 -3.88
N THR A 309 0.75 -12.08 -4.75
CA THR A 309 1.36 -13.41 -4.88
C THR A 309 2.35 -13.47 -6.06
N THR A 310 3.08 -14.57 -6.14
CA THR A 310 3.90 -14.87 -7.33
C THR A 310 3.02 -15.04 -8.57
N ALA A 311 1.77 -15.48 -8.41
CA ALA A 311 0.84 -15.63 -9.53
C ALA A 311 0.47 -14.26 -10.13
N ASP A 312 0.27 -13.24 -9.30
CA ASP A 312 0.06 -11.86 -9.74
C ASP A 312 1.27 -11.31 -10.50
N LEU A 313 2.47 -11.51 -9.95
CA LEU A 313 3.72 -11.10 -10.61
C LEU A 313 3.88 -11.74 -11.98
N ASN A 314 3.66 -13.05 -12.08
CA ASN A 314 3.75 -13.78 -13.34
C ASN A 314 2.73 -13.25 -14.35
N THR A 315 1.50 -12.97 -13.92
CA THR A 315 0.45 -12.40 -14.76
C THR A 315 0.80 -11.00 -15.23
N LEU A 316 1.36 -10.14 -14.38
CA LEU A 316 1.87 -8.84 -14.83
C LEU A 316 3.00 -8.98 -15.86
N GLN A 317 4.00 -9.82 -15.60
CA GLN A 317 5.09 -10.04 -16.56
C GLN A 317 4.56 -10.52 -17.92
N TYR A 318 3.53 -11.36 -17.90
CA TYR A 318 2.82 -11.81 -19.09
C TYR A 318 2.08 -10.65 -19.81
N LEU A 319 1.26 -9.89 -19.09
CA LEU A 319 0.49 -8.77 -19.63
C LEU A 319 1.35 -7.65 -20.24
N TYR A 320 2.55 -7.46 -19.69
CA TYR A 320 3.48 -6.37 -20.06
C TYR A 320 4.73 -6.85 -20.82
N ASN A 321 4.77 -8.12 -21.23
CA ASN A 321 5.88 -8.73 -21.99
C ASN A 321 7.26 -8.53 -21.34
N ARG A 322 7.38 -8.87 -20.05
CA ARG A 322 8.56 -8.71 -19.19
C ARG A 322 9.06 -10.05 -18.61
N GLN A 323 8.89 -11.14 -19.38
CA GLN A 323 9.32 -12.49 -18.96
C GLN A 323 10.83 -12.69 -19.08
#